data_AF-A0A8H4B8U7-F1
#
_entry.id   AF-A0A8H4B8U7-F1
#
_cell.length_a   1.000
_cell.length_b   1.000
_cell.length_c   1.000
_cell.angle_alpha   90.00
_cell.angle_beta   90.00
_cell.angle_gamma   90.00
#
_symmetry.space_group_name_H-M   'P 1'
#
loop_
_entity.id
_entity.type
_entity.pdbx_description
1 polymer ?
#
loop_
_entity_poly.entity_id
_entity_poly.type
_entity_poly.pdbx_seq_one_letter_code
_entity_poly.pdbx_strand_id
1 'polypeptide(L)' 'GSGSVMIWGCFWEGGLGPLVVMKGSINQEGYISCLSNHFLPWLQDLSEQESR' A
#
# COMPACT_ATOMS: atom_id res chain seq x y z
N GLY A 1 -26.37 -4.28 -11.01
CA GLY A 1 -25.46 -3.34 -10.33
C GLY A 1 -24.04 -3.80 -10.58
N SER A 2 -23.19 -2.95 -11.15
CA SER A 2 -21.76 -3.24 -11.32
C SER A 2 -21.00 -2.46 -10.26
N GLY A 3 -20.70 -3.10 -9.13
CA GLY A 3 -19.75 -2.55 -8.17
C GLY A 3 -18.33 -2.83 -8.66
N SER A 4 -17.48 -1.82 -8.66
CA SER A 4 -16.03 -1.97 -8.90
C SER A 4 -15.27 -1.73 -7.59
N VAL A 5 -14.17 -2.44 -7.40
CA VAL A 5 -13.25 -2.23 -6.28
C VAL A 5 -11.96 -1.63 -6.82
N MET A 6 -11.47 -0.58 -6.16
CA MET A 6 -10.15 -0.01 -6.42
C MET A 6 -9.17 -0.54 -5.39
N ILE A 7 -7.98 -0.93 -5.83
CA ILE A 7 -6.94 -1.48 -4.99
C ILE A 7 -5.64 -0.75 -5.29
N TRP A 8 -4.92 -0.36 -4.24
CA TRP A 8 -3.54 0.06 -4.32
C TRP A 8 -2.64 -1.09 -3.89
N GLY A 9 -1.55 -1.34 -4.61
CA GLY A 9 -0.62 -2.42 -4.32
C GLY A 9 0.82 -2.03 -4.58
N CYS A 10 1.74 -2.61 -3.80
CA CYS A 10 3.19 -2.50 -4.01
C CYS A 10 3.81 -3.88 -4.24
N PHE A 11 4.85 -3.96 -5.08
CA PHE A 11 5.63 -5.18 -5.30
C PHE A 11 7.09 -4.83 -5.56
N TRP A 12 7.98 -5.77 -5.29
CA TRP A 12 9.43 -5.64 -5.45
C TRP A 12 10.07 -7.01 -5.73
N GLU A 13 11.39 -7.07 -5.85
CA GLU A 13 12.11 -8.34 -6.13
C GLU A 13 11.79 -9.44 -5.10
N GLY A 14 11.69 -9.09 -3.82
CA GLY A 14 11.37 -10.02 -2.73
C GLY A 14 9.88 -10.41 -2.63
N GLY A 15 9.02 -9.95 -3.55
CA GLY A 15 7.63 -10.39 -3.65
C GLY A 15 6.60 -9.26 -3.53
N LEU A 16 5.44 -9.59 -2.97
CA LEU A 16 4.31 -8.66 -2.84
C LEU A 16 4.41 -7.85 -1.55
N GLY A 17 4.24 -6.54 -1.67
CA GLY A 17 4.03 -5.63 -0.57
C GLY A 17 2.54 -5.47 -0.22
N PRO A 18 2.16 -4.40 0.49
CA PRO A 18 0.80 -4.20 0.95
C PRO A 18 -0.20 -4.10 -0.20
N LEU A 19 -1.37 -4.72 -0.02
CA LEU A 19 -2.51 -4.61 -0.92
C LEU A 19 -3.67 -3.96 -0.17
N VAL A 20 -4.04 -2.75 -0.56
CA VAL A 20 -4.98 -1.88 0.18
C VAL A 20 -6.21 -1.63 -0.66
N VAL A 21 -7.39 -1.96 -0.12
CA VAL A 21 -8.68 -1.62 -0.75
C VAL A 21 -8.96 -0.14 -0.54
N MET A 22 -9.10 0.58 -1.65
CA MET A 22 -9.33 2.01 -1.67
C MET A 22 -10.82 2.27 -1.94
N LYS A 23 -11.47 3.05 -1.07
CA LYS A 23 -12.89 3.38 -1.20
C LYS A 23 -13.08 4.64 -2.02
N GLY A 24 -13.84 4.54 -3.12
CA GLY A 24 -14.17 5.68 -3.98
C GLY A 24 -13.00 6.10 -4.89
N SER A 25 -13.04 7.34 -5.36
CA SER A 25 -11.95 7.94 -6.14
C SER A 25 -10.83 8.41 -5.21
N ILE A 26 -9.59 8.07 -5.52
CA ILE A 26 -8.42 8.54 -4.77
C ILE A 26 -8.08 9.96 -5.21
N ASN A 27 -7.94 10.85 -4.23
CA ASN A 27 -7.31 12.16 -4.41
C ASN A 27 -5.89 12.14 -3.80
N GLN A 28 -5.18 13.26 -3.90
CA GLN A 28 -3.82 13.38 -3.35
C GLN A 28 -3.74 13.03 -1.86
N GLU A 29 -4.69 13.52 -1.05
CA GLU A 29 -4.74 13.28 0.39
C GLU A 29 -4.96 11.80 0.72
N GLY A 30 -5.88 11.14 -0.01
CA GLY A 30 -6.13 9.72 0.11
C GLY A 30 -4.92 8.88 -0.26
N TYR A 31 -4.14 9.31 -1.26
CA TYR A 31 -2.90 8.64 -1.63
C TYR A 31 -1.81 8.82 -0.56
N ILE A 32 -1.61 10.04 -0.05
CA ILE A 32 -0.66 10.32 1.03
C ILE A 32 -1.03 9.50 2.28
N SER A 33 -2.31 9.46 2.64
CA SER A 33 -2.81 8.65 3.75
C SER A 33 -2.53 7.15 3.55
N CYS A 34 -2.74 6.63 2.33
CA CYS A 34 -2.43 5.24 2.01
C CYS A 34 -0.94 4.93 2.21
N LEU A 35 -0.05 5.81 1.75
CA LEU A 35 1.39 5.61 1.92
C LEU A 35 1.80 5.69 3.39
N SER A 36 1.37 6.73 4.11
CA SER A 36 1.74 6.94 5.51
C SER A 36 1.25 5.82 6.43
N ASN A 37 0.06 5.27 6.17
CA ASN A 37 -0.56 4.29 7.06
C ASN A 37 -0.29 2.83 6.65
N HIS A 38 0.10 2.56 5.40
CA HIS A 38 0.30 1.18 4.93
C HIS A 38 1.69 0.93 4.35
N PHE A 39 2.17 1.81 3.47
CA PHE A 39 3.43 1.58 2.76
C PHE A 39 4.66 1.86 3.63
N LEU A 40 4.72 3.02 4.28
CA LEU A 40 5.91 3.42 5.05
C LEU A 40 6.18 2.48 6.24
N PRO A 41 5.18 2.08 7.05
CA PRO A 41 5.42 1.12 8.13
C PRO A 41 5.92 -0.23 7.60
N TRP A 42 5.32 -0.74 6.52
CA TRP A 42 5.76 -1.98 5.89
C TRP A 42 7.21 -1.89 5.38
N LEU A 43 7.59 -0.76 4.76
CA LEU A 43 8.93 -0.57 4.24
C LEU A 43 9.97 -0.50 5.37
N GLN A 44 9.62 0.11 6.50
CA GLN A 44 10.45 0.12 7.71
C GLN A 44 10.65 -1.30 8.24
N ASP A 45 9.57 -2.05 8.45
CA ASP A 45 9.62 -3.44 8.90
C ASP A 45 10.47 -4.33 7.96
N LEU A 46 10.34 -4.10 6.64
CA LEU A 46 11.12 -4.82 5.64
C LEU A 46 12.61 -4.48 5.76
N SER A 47 12.95 -3.20 5.91
CA SER A 47 14.35 -2.77 6.04
C SER A 47 15.04 -3.32 7.29
N GLU A 48 14.29 -3.45 8.40
CA GLU A 48 14.79 -4.05 9.64
C GLU A 48 14.99 -5.56 9.52
N GLN A 49 14.20 -6.25 8.70
CA GLN A 49 14.36 -7.68 8.45
C GLN A 49 15.57 -7.96 7.55
N GLU A 50 15.82 -7.13 6.54
CA GLU A 50 16.99 -7.28 5.65
C GLU A 50 18.31 -6.95 6.36
N SER A 51 18.29 -6.13 7.43
CA SER A 51 19.49 -5.80 8.20
C SER A 51 19.85 -6.83 9.28
N ARG A 52 19.06 -7.90 9.43
CA ARG A 52 19.25 -8.96 10.42
C ARG A 52 19.90 -10.20 9.81
#